data_AF-A0A3G6IZJ0-F1
#
_entry.id   AF-A0A3G6IZJ0-F1
#
_cell.length_a   1.000
_cell.length_b   1.000
_cell.length_c   1.000
_cell.angle_alpha   90.00
_cell.angle_beta   90.00
_cell.angle_gamma   90.00
#
_symmetry.space_group_name_H-M   'P 1'
#
loop_
_entity.id
_entity.type
_entity.pdbx_description
1 polymer ?
#
loop_
_entity_poly.entity_id
_entity_poly.type
_entity_poly.pdbx_seq_one_letter_code
_entity_poly.pdbx_strand_id
1 'polypeptide(L)'
;MSSILVILHVLAAVLFLGPVTVAVSTFGPRALAASRGDQHALGSVKTLHRITELYGIFSLFVPMIGIALMFTGNYWSEGRFHASILLSIIAWAVLFFLILPRQKNMAGALGVLDQDELASNDFQVKNWEKEKSQVAMFGGIFSALWVIVFILMML
;
A
#
# COMPACT_ATOMS: atom_id res chain seq x y z
N MET A 1 27.06 -14.86 8.46
CA MET A 1 26.67 -13.53 7.94
C MET A 1 25.52 -13.72 6.99
N SER A 2 24.32 -13.26 7.34
CA SER A 2 23.11 -13.41 6.52
C SER A 2 23.01 -12.30 5.46
N SER A 3 24.13 -11.93 4.83
CA SER A 3 24.21 -10.84 3.86
C SER A 3 23.16 -10.99 2.76
N ILE A 4 22.87 -12.23 2.35
CA ILE A 4 21.84 -12.51 1.36
C ILE A 4 20.42 -12.17 1.86
N LEU A 5 20.07 -12.48 3.11
CA LEU A 5 18.74 -12.15 3.66
C LEU A 5 18.59 -10.64 3.83
N VAL A 6 19.65 -9.94 4.25
CA VAL A 6 19.63 -8.47 4.34
C VAL A 6 19.45 -7.87 2.95
N ILE A 7 20.19 -8.34 1.94
CA ILE A 7 20.02 -7.91 0.55
C ILE A 7 18.59 -8.15 0.09
N LEU A 8 18.03 -9.34 0.29
CA LEU A 8 16.67 -9.66 -0.12
C LEU A 8 15.62 -8.80 0.62
N HIS A 9 15.82 -8.52 1.90
CA HIS A 9 14.93 -7.67 2.68
C HIS A 9 14.91 -6.23 2.14
N VAL A 10 16.09 -5.65 1.91
CA VAL A 10 16.22 -4.28 1.38
C VAL A 10 15.69 -4.22 -0.05
N LEU A 11 15.99 -5.21 -0.89
CA LEU A 11 15.45 -5.29 -2.25
C LEU A 11 13.92 -5.37 -2.23
N ALA A 12 13.33 -6.21 -1.37
CA ALA A 12 11.88 -6.29 -1.22
C ALA A 12 11.29 -4.93 -0.81
N ALA A 13 11.92 -4.23 0.13
CA ALA A 13 11.46 -2.91 0.56
C ALA A 13 11.48 -1.89 -0.60
N VAL A 14 12.60 -1.80 -1.33
CA VAL A 14 12.76 -0.87 -2.45
C VAL A 14 11.79 -1.18 -3.59
N LEU A 15 11.70 -2.46 -3.99
CA LEU A 15 10.91 -2.87 -5.15
C LEU A 15 9.40 -2.89 -4.89
N PHE A 16 8.96 -3.19 -3.65
CA PHE A 16 7.54 -3.34 -3.35
C PHE A 16 6.90 -2.14 -2.67
N LEU A 17 7.61 -1.44 -1.77
CA LEU A 17 7.02 -0.29 -1.06
C LEU A 17 7.00 0.98 -1.93
N GLY A 18 8.02 1.20 -2.75
CA GLY A 18 8.12 2.37 -3.63
C GLY A 18 6.92 2.50 -4.58
N PRO A 19 6.60 1.47 -5.38
CA PRO A 19 5.44 1.52 -6.26
C PRO A 19 4.10 1.71 -5.54
N VAL A 20 3.90 1.07 -4.38
CA VAL A 20 2.66 1.22 -3.59
C VAL A 20 2.51 2.65 -3.09
N THR A 21 3.55 3.24 -2.50
CA THR A 21 3.50 4.61 -1.98
C THR A 21 3.18 5.63 -3.07
N VAL A 22 3.80 5.50 -4.25
CA VAL A 22 3.50 6.35 -5.42
C VAL A 22 2.07 6.13 -5.91
N ALA A 23 1.65 4.87 -6.05
CA ALA A 23 0.34 4.53 -6.58
C ALA A 23 -0.78 5.07 -5.68
N VAL A 24 -0.68 4.83 -4.38
CA VAL A 24 -1.64 5.32 -3.38
C VAL A 24 -1.72 6.85 -3.37
N SER A 25 -0.57 7.52 -3.37
CA SER A 25 -0.53 9.00 -3.31
C SER A 25 -1.11 9.66 -4.56
N THR A 26 -0.95 9.01 -5.71
CA THR A 26 -1.42 9.53 -7.01
C THR A 26 -2.88 9.18 -7.30
N PHE A 27 -3.39 8.08 -6.73
CA PHE A 27 -4.72 7.55 -7.03
C PHE A 27 -5.85 8.56 -6.80
N GLY A 28 -5.93 9.16 -5.61
CA GLY A 28 -7.04 10.04 -5.22
C GLY A 28 -7.28 11.19 -6.20
N PRO A 29 -6.26 12.04 -6.48
CA PRO A 29 -6.37 13.11 -7.46
C PRO A 29 -6.79 12.63 -8.86
N ARG A 30 -6.29 11.48 -9.33
CA ARG A 30 -6.64 10.92 -10.64
C ARG A 30 -8.08 10.41 -10.67
N ALA A 31 -8.54 9.75 -9.61
CA ALA A 31 -9.91 9.28 -9.52
C ALA A 31 -10.92 10.45 -9.47
N LEU A 32 -10.60 11.54 -8.76
CA LEU A 32 -11.42 12.76 -8.75
C LEU A 32 -11.44 13.46 -10.13
N ALA A 33 -10.31 13.51 -10.82
CA ALA A 33 -10.27 14.07 -12.18
C ALA A 33 -11.11 13.23 -13.15
N ALA A 34 -10.98 11.91 -13.07
CA ALA A 34 -11.77 10.98 -13.87
C ALA A 34 -13.28 11.11 -13.60
N SER A 35 -13.69 11.29 -12.33
CA SER A 35 -15.10 11.51 -11.98
C SER A 35 -15.67 12.84 -12.51
N ARG A 36 -14.82 13.76 -12.97
CA ARG A 36 -15.18 15.01 -13.63
C ARG A 36 -15.10 14.93 -15.16
N GLY A 37 -14.87 13.75 -15.73
CA GLY A 37 -14.85 13.50 -17.17
C GLY A 37 -13.47 13.45 -17.83
N ASP A 38 -12.36 13.50 -17.06
CA ASP A 38 -11.01 13.38 -17.62
C ASP A 38 -10.69 11.92 -18.01
N GLN A 39 -10.66 11.67 -19.32
CA GLN A 39 -10.40 10.35 -19.90
C GLN A 39 -8.95 9.88 -19.72
N HIS A 40 -7.97 10.80 -19.69
CA HIS A 40 -6.58 10.44 -19.42
C HIS A 40 -6.41 9.99 -17.96
N ALA A 41 -7.09 10.67 -17.04
CA ALA A 41 -7.09 10.27 -15.64
C ALA A 41 -7.76 8.89 -15.45
N LEU A 42 -8.85 8.62 -16.17
CA LEU A 42 -9.60 7.35 -16.11
C LEU A 42 -8.70 6.12 -16.37
N GLY A 43 -7.91 6.15 -17.45
CA GLY A 43 -6.96 5.07 -17.76
C GLY A 43 -5.91 4.86 -16.67
N SER A 44 -5.47 5.93 -16.01
CA SER A 44 -4.49 5.83 -14.93
C SER A 44 -5.05 5.22 -13.65
N VAL A 45 -6.34 5.40 -13.34
CA VAL A 45 -6.98 4.87 -12.12
C VAL A 45 -6.87 3.35 -12.06
N LYS A 46 -7.16 2.65 -13.16
CA LYS A 46 -7.07 1.18 -13.24
C LYS A 46 -5.66 0.69 -12.90
N THR A 47 -4.65 1.28 -13.55
CA THR A 47 -3.25 0.91 -13.35
C THR A 47 -2.79 1.19 -11.92
N LEU A 48 -3.14 2.35 -11.36
CA LEU A 48 -2.76 2.73 -9.99
C LEU A 48 -3.40 1.81 -8.94
N HIS A 49 -4.67 1.46 -9.13
CA HIS A 49 -5.35 0.48 -8.27
C HIS A 49 -4.64 -0.88 -8.31
N ARG A 50 -4.33 -1.36 -9.53
CA ARG A 50 -3.68 -2.66 -9.72
C ARG A 50 -2.27 -2.71 -9.15
N ILE A 51 -1.50 -1.61 -9.27
CA ILE A 51 -0.19 -1.50 -8.61
C ILE A 51 -0.36 -1.54 -7.09
N THR A 52 -1.31 -0.79 -6.54
CA THR A 52 -1.57 -0.78 -5.08
C THR A 52 -1.95 -2.17 -4.57
N GLU A 53 -2.76 -2.91 -5.32
CA GLU A 53 -3.20 -4.26 -4.98
C GLU A 53 -2.04 -5.27 -5.06
N LEU A 54 -1.40 -5.40 -6.22
CA LEU A 54 -0.36 -6.41 -6.45
C LEU A 54 0.89 -6.16 -5.61
N TYR A 55 1.43 -4.93 -5.68
CA TYR A 55 2.62 -4.59 -4.92
C TYR A 55 2.31 -4.44 -3.43
N GLY A 56 1.06 -4.13 -3.09
CA GLY A 56 0.56 -4.18 -1.71
C GLY A 56 0.72 -5.58 -1.12
N ILE A 57 0.29 -6.62 -1.84
CA ILE A 57 0.49 -8.02 -1.46
C ILE A 57 1.98 -8.39 -1.42
N PHE A 58 2.77 -8.02 -2.43
CA PHE A 58 4.20 -8.34 -2.45
C PHE A 58 5.00 -7.62 -1.37
N SER A 59 4.51 -6.49 -0.84
CA SER A 59 5.18 -5.83 0.29
C SER A 59 5.26 -6.71 1.55
N LEU A 60 4.54 -7.84 1.61
CA LEU A 60 4.63 -8.84 2.68
C LEU A 60 6.04 -9.42 2.81
N PHE A 61 6.78 -9.48 1.71
CA PHE A 61 8.16 -9.97 1.72
C PHE A 61 9.03 -9.18 2.69
N VAL A 62 8.75 -7.90 2.92
CA VAL A 62 9.51 -7.06 3.86
C VAL A 62 9.42 -7.61 5.29
N PRO A 63 8.25 -7.65 5.96
CA PRO A 63 8.15 -8.19 7.32
C PRO A 63 8.45 -9.70 7.38
N MET A 64 8.13 -10.48 6.34
CA MET A 64 8.48 -11.92 6.33
C MET A 64 9.99 -12.15 6.37
N ILE A 65 10.76 -11.45 5.53
CA ILE A 65 12.22 -11.57 5.53
C ILE A 65 12.80 -10.91 6.80
N GLY A 66 12.17 -9.84 7.31
CA GLY A 66 12.53 -9.23 8.60
C GLY A 66 12.42 -10.22 9.77
N ILE A 67 11.35 -11.01 9.82
CA ILE A 67 11.20 -12.11 10.78
C ILE A 67 12.30 -13.16 10.57
N ALA A 68 12.58 -13.55 9.32
CA ALA A 68 13.66 -14.49 9.03
C ALA A 68 15.03 -13.99 9.51
N LEU A 69 15.31 -12.69 9.37
CA LEU A 69 16.53 -12.05 9.87
C LEU A 69 16.66 -12.18 11.40
N MET A 70 15.55 -12.17 12.15
CA MET A 70 15.60 -12.31 13.60
C MET A 70 16.24 -13.62 14.06
N PHE A 71 16.14 -14.69 13.27
CA PHE A 71 16.75 -15.99 13.56
C PHE A 71 18.25 -16.07 13.25
N THR A 72 18.86 -14.99 12.74
CA THR A 72 20.27 -15.00 12.32
C THR A 72 21.25 -14.38 13.33
N GLY A 73 20.73 -13.92 14.48
CA GLY A 73 21.52 -13.29 15.53
C GLY A 73 20.68 -13.04 16.79
N ASN A 74 21.09 -12.07 17.61
CA ASN A 74 20.47 -11.77 18.91
C ASN A 74 19.27 -10.80 18.83
N TYR A 75 18.71 -10.59 17.63
CA TYR A 75 17.63 -9.64 17.36
C TYR A 75 16.32 -9.94 18.11
N TRP A 76 16.14 -11.16 18.61
CA TRP A 76 15.03 -11.54 19.49
C TRP A 76 15.01 -10.79 20.83
N SER A 77 16.15 -10.29 21.31
CA SER A 77 16.21 -9.46 22.52
C SER A 77 15.99 -7.97 22.23
N GLU A 78 15.88 -7.58 20.97
CA GLU A 78 15.84 -6.19 20.55
C GLU A 78 14.40 -5.72 20.31
N GLY A 79 13.91 -4.82 21.17
CA GLY A 79 12.55 -4.31 21.11
C GLY A 79 12.20 -3.60 19.78
N ARG A 80 13.19 -2.98 19.13
CA ARG A 80 13.03 -2.30 17.83
C ARG A 80 12.57 -3.22 16.70
N PHE A 81 13.02 -4.48 16.69
CA PHE A 81 12.61 -5.47 15.67
C PHE A 81 11.15 -5.87 15.85
N HIS A 82 10.72 -6.09 17.11
CA HIS A 82 9.34 -6.37 17.46
C HIS A 82 8.42 -5.20 17.11
N ALA A 83 8.83 -3.98 17.47
CA ALA A 83 8.09 -2.76 17.14
C ALA A 83 7.96 -2.60 15.61
N SER A 84 9.02 -2.87 14.85
CA SER A 84 9.01 -2.78 13.39
C SER A 84 8.06 -3.79 12.74
N ILE A 85 8.03 -5.03 13.24
CA ILE A 85 7.08 -6.05 12.77
C ILE A 85 5.64 -5.61 13.06
N LEU A 86 5.36 -5.16 14.29
CA LEU A 86 4.03 -4.68 14.67
C LEU A 86 3.58 -3.51 13.80
N LEU A 87 4.43 -2.50 13.60
CA LEU A 87 4.13 -1.35 12.75
C LEU A 87 3.93 -1.75 11.28
N SER A 88 4.67 -2.75 10.79
CA SER A 88 4.47 -3.30 9.44
C SER A 88 3.10 -3.95 9.29
N ILE A 89 2.65 -4.71 10.28
CA ILE A 89 1.30 -5.31 10.32
C ILE A 89 0.23 -4.20 10.35
N ILE A 90 0.43 -3.15 11.14
CA ILE A 90 -0.49 -2.00 11.17
C ILE A 90 -0.52 -1.29 9.81
N ALA A 91 0.62 -1.08 9.17
CA ALA A 91 0.68 -0.48 7.83
C ALA A 91 -0.09 -1.32 6.81
N TRP A 92 0.04 -2.64 6.90
CA TRP A 92 -0.75 -3.59 6.11
C TRP A 92 -2.25 -3.48 6.39
N ALA A 93 -2.65 -3.39 7.65
CA ALA A 93 -4.06 -3.20 8.00
C ALA A 93 -4.61 -1.90 7.42
N VAL A 94 -3.84 -0.81 7.48
CA VAL A 94 -4.19 0.47 6.82
C VAL A 94 -4.35 0.27 5.32
N LEU A 95 -3.43 -0.44 4.66
CA LEU A 95 -3.50 -0.68 3.22
C LEU A 95 -4.73 -1.49 2.82
N PHE A 96 -4.95 -2.66 3.43
CA PHE A 96 -5.98 -3.60 3.01
C PHE A 96 -7.38 -3.26 3.50
N PHE A 97 -7.52 -2.63 4.66
CA PHE A 97 -8.84 -2.32 5.21
C PHE A 97 -9.25 -0.86 5.00
N LEU A 98 -8.30 0.06 4.79
CA LEU A 98 -8.61 1.49 4.68
C LEU A 98 -8.32 2.04 3.28
N ILE A 99 -7.24 1.65 2.62
CA ILE A 99 -6.87 2.23 1.31
C ILE A 99 -7.54 1.46 0.17
N LEU A 100 -7.27 0.16 0.06
CA LEU A 100 -7.74 -0.67 -1.06
C LEU A 100 -9.27 -0.70 -1.22
N PRO A 101 -10.09 -0.82 -0.16
CA PRO A 101 -11.54 -0.82 -0.33
C PRO A 101 -12.07 0.50 -0.90
N ARG A 102 -11.48 1.63 -0.49
CA ARG A 102 -11.83 2.96 -1.02
C ARG A 102 -11.41 3.11 -2.47
N GLN A 103 -10.18 2.72 -2.80
CA GLN A 103 -9.72 2.73 -4.19
C GLN A 103 -10.60 1.85 -5.08
N LYS A 104 -10.93 0.64 -4.62
CA LYS A 104 -11.81 -0.30 -5.33
C LYS A 104 -13.19 0.32 -5.55
N ASN A 105 -13.79 0.93 -4.53
CA ASN A 105 -15.10 1.59 -4.70
C ASN A 105 -15.04 2.74 -5.73
N MET A 106 -14.00 3.57 -5.68
CA MET A 106 -13.82 4.66 -6.64
C MET A 106 -13.57 4.14 -8.06
N ALA A 107 -12.72 3.12 -8.23
CA ALA A 107 -12.44 2.50 -9.52
C ALA A 107 -13.68 1.79 -10.10
N GLY A 108 -14.45 1.13 -9.25
CA GLY A 108 -15.70 0.48 -9.64
C GLY A 108 -16.78 1.47 -10.07
N ALA A 109 -16.93 2.57 -9.34
CA ALA A 109 -17.88 3.65 -9.69
C ALA A 109 -17.49 4.38 -11.00
N LEU A 110 -16.21 4.34 -11.36
CA LEU A 110 -15.70 4.82 -12.66
C LEU A 110 -15.83 3.76 -13.78
N GLY A 111 -16.28 2.55 -13.47
CA GLY A 111 -16.42 1.47 -14.44
C GLY A 111 -15.10 0.93 -14.98
N VAL A 112 -13.98 1.11 -14.24
CA VAL A 112 -12.64 0.70 -14.71
C VAL A 112 -12.17 -0.65 -14.15
N LEU A 113 -12.95 -1.26 -13.24
CA LEU A 113 -12.70 -2.61 -12.77
C LEU A 113 -13.07 -3.66 -13.82
N ASP A 114 -12.70 -4.92 -13.57
CA ASP A 114 -13.03 -6.02 -14.47
C ASP A 114 -14.53 -6.36 -14.41
N GLN A 115 -15.08 -6.93 -15.50
CA GLN A 115 -16.53 -7.10 -15.65
C GLN A 115 -17.17 -7.92 -14.52
N ASP A 116 -16.50 -8.97 -14.06
CA ASP A 116 -16.98 -9.83 -12.97
C ASP A 116 -17.07 -9.07 -11.63
N GLU A 117 -16.14 -8.14 -11.38
CA GLU A 117 -16.16 -7.31 -10.17
C GLU A 117 -17.27 -6.27 -10.20
N LEU A 118 -17.51 -5.66 -11.38
CA LEU A 118 -18.59 -4.70 -11.62
C LEU A 118 -19.97 -5.36 -11.50
N ALA A 119 -20.12 -6.61 -11.96
CA ALA A 119 -21.38 -7.34 -11.87
C ALA A 119 -21.73 -7.78 -10.43
N SER A 120 -20.71 -7.99 -9.59
CA SER A 120 -20.88 -8.52 -8.23
C SER A 120 -21.08 -7.47 -7.16
N ASN A 121 -20.84 -6.18 -7.44
CA ASN A 121 -20.88 -5.11 -6.46
C ASN A 121 -21.54 -3.85 -7.04
N ASP A 122 -22.39 -3.19 -6.25
CA ASP A 122 -22.89 -1.85 -6.56
C ASP A 122 -21.89 -0.81 -6.04
N PHE A 123 -21.14 -0.21 -6.96
CA PHE A 123 -20.14 0.80 -6.63
C PHE A 123 -20.71 2.20 -6.75
N GLN A 124 -20.79 2.91 -5.62
CA GLN A 124 -21.28 4.28 -5.57
C GLN A 124 -20.39 5.17 -4.71
N VAL A 125 -20.06 6.35 -5.25
CA VAL A 125 -19.30 7.38 -4.54
C VAL A 125 -20.18 8.61 -4.38
N LYS A 126 -20.64 8.85 -3.16
CA LYS A 126 -21.50 10.00 -2.83
C LYS A 126 -20.72 11.31 -2.79
N ASN A 127 -19.46 11.27 -2.35
CA ASN A 127 -18.63 12.46 -2.20
C ASN A 127 -17.18 12.16 -2.60
N TRP A 128 -16.86 12.48 -3.85
CA TRP A 128 -15.55 12.25 -4.45
C TRP A 128 -14.42 13.01 -3.75
N GLU A 129 -14.67 14.23 -3.28
CA GLU A 129 -13.66 15.03 -2.55
C GLU A 129 -13.30 14.40 -1.21
N LYS A 130 -14.31 13.87 -0.50
CA LYS A 130 -14.10 13.16 0.77
C LYS A 130 -13.30 11.88 0.55
N GLU A 131 -13.66 11.06 -0.44
CA GLU A 131 -12.92 9.83 -0.74
C GLU A 131 -11.48 10.12 -1.15
N LYS A 132 -11.25 11.11 -2.03
CA LYS A 132 -9.92 11.60 -2.39
C LYS A 132 -9.10 12.01 -1.16
N SER A 133 -9.70 12.75 -0.23
CA SER A 133 -9.05 13.19 1.01
C SER A 133 -8.72 12.02 1.94
N GLN A 134 -9.64 11.06 2.11
CA GLN A 134 -9.42 9.88 2.94
C GLN A 134 -8.31 8.98 2.38
N VAL A 135 -8.29 8.72 1.07
CA VAL A 135 -7.21 7.97 0.42
C VAL A 135 -5.87 8.66 0.63
N ALA A 136 -5.80 9.99 0.50
CA ALA A 136 -4.58 10.75 0.76
C ALA A 136 -4.12 10.66 2.23
N MET A 137 -5.04 10.82 3.18
CA MET A 137 -4.75 10.73 4.61
C MET A 137 -4.20 9.35 4.99
N PHE A 138 -4.89 8.28 4.59
CA PHE A 138 -4.43 6.91 4.89
C PHE A 138 -3.15 6.56 4.13
N GLY A 139 -2.96 7.06 2.91
CA GLY A 139 -1.70 6.94 2.18
C GLY A 139 -0.53 7.63 2.88
N GLY A 140 -0.77 8.80 3.48
CA GLY A 140 0.19 9.49 4.33
C GLY A 140 0.55 8.68 5.58
N ILE A 141 -0.45 8.15 6.29
CA ILE A 141 -0.24 7.27 7.46
C ILE A 141 0.56 6.03 7.07
N PHE A 142 0.16 5.35 5.99
CA PHE A 142 0.86 4.18 5.46
C PHE A 142 2.34 4.48 5.18
N SER A 143 2.62 5.59 4.49
CA SER A 143 3.99 5.99 4.16
C SER A 143 4.79 6.35 5.41
N ALA A 144 4.19 7.06 6.36
CA ALA A 144 4.83 7.43 7.62
C ALA A 144 5.19 6.20 8.48
N LEU A 145 4.32 5.18 8.52
CA LEU A 145 4.61 3.93 9.23
C LEU A 145 5.85 3.25 8.64
N TRP A 146 5.99 3.19 7.32
CA TRP A 146 7.18 2.61 6.68
C TRP A 146 8.46 3.43 6.92
N VAL A 147 8.36 4.76 6.99
CA VAL A 147 9.49 5.62 7.39
C VAL A 147 9.93 5.32 8.82
N ILE A 148 8.97 5.18 9.75
CA ILE A 148 9.27 4.83 11.15
C ILE A 148 9.92 3.44 11.22
N VAL A 149 9.37 2.45 10.51
CA VAL A 149 9.95 1.09 10.41
C VAL A 149 11.38 1.15 9.88
N PHE A 150 11.64 1.93 8.83
CA PHE A 150 12.98 2.11 8.28
C PHE A 150 13.94 2.69 9.33
N ILE A 151 13.53 3.74 10.06
CA ILE A 151 14.36 4.33 11.13
C ILE A 151 14.65 3.30 12.22
N LEU A 152 13.64 2.56 12.70
CA LEU A 152 13.79 1.54 13.73
C LEU A 152 14.72 0.39 13.32
N MET A 153 14.82 0.08 12.03
CA MET A 153 15.71 -0.95 11.50
C MET A 153 17.17 -0.48 11.37
N MET A 154 17.40 0.84 11.26
CA MET A 154 18.72 1.42 11.05
C MET A 154 19.40 1.88 12.34
N LEU A 155 18.62 2.14 13.40
CA LEU A 155 19.09 2.40 14.76
C LEU A 155 19.48 1.10 15.43
#